data_AF-A0A2A4VMD0-F1
#
_entry.id   AF-A0A2A4VMD0-F1
#
_cell.length_a   1.000
_cell.length_b   1.000
_cell.length_c   1.000
_cell.angle_alpha   90.00
_cell.angle_beta   90.00
_cell.angle_gamma   90.00
#
_symmetry.space_group_name_H-M   'P 1'
#
loop_
_entity.id
_entity.type
_entity.pdbx_description
1 polymer ?
#
loop_
_entity_poly.entity_id
_entity_poly.type
_entity_poly.pdbx_seq_one_letter_code
_entity_poly.pdbx_strand_id
1 'polypeptide(L)'
;MVMHARAKIQKWGNSSAVRLPMKALAAAGLSADSEVEIQASKGCIVIKLKQPSKERQLDKILAESPDMAELIAEVRKGLNHAIAMTEQATQVVDETRADLTAHNF
;
A
#
# COMPACT_ATOMS: atom_id res chain seq x y z
N MET A 1 20.47 0.76 19.10
CA MET A 1 21.75 1.50 18.92
C MET A 1 21.68 2.22 17.58
N VAL A 2 21.96 3.52 17.53
CA VAL A 2 21.93 4.29 16.27
C VAL A 2 23.34 4.34 15.69
N MET A 3 23.50 3.95 14.43
CA MET A 3 24.76 4.03 13.71
C MET A 3 24.80 5.30 12.86
N HIS A 4 25.95 5.98 12.85
CA HIS A 4 26.25 7.05 11.92
C HIS A 4 27.43 6.64 11.04
N ALA A 5 27.31 6.88 9.73
CA ALA A 5 28.41 6.72 8.78
C ALA A 5 28.40 7.88 7.79
N ARG A 6 29.59 8.30 7.37
CA ARG A 6 29.77 9.28 6.30
C ARG A 6 30.23 8.55 5.05
N ALA A 7 29.55 8.78 3.94
CA ALA A 7 29.86 8.18 2.66
C ALA A 7 29.67 9.21 1.54
N LYS A 8 30.25 8.94 0.37
CA LYS A 8 30.04 9.72 -0.86
C LYS A 8 29.14 8.94 -1.82
N ILE A 9 28.28 9.67 -2.52
CA ILE A 9 27.53 9.15 -3.66
C ILE A 9 28.50 8.91 -4.81
N GLN A 10 28.40 7.75 -5.45
CA GLN A 10 29.23 7.34 -6.59
C GLN A 10 28.36 6.86 -7.74
N LYS A 11 28.87 6.96 -8.97
CA LYS A 11 28.21 6.42 -10.15
C LYS A 11 28.32 4.89 -10.16
N TRP A 12 27.20 4.21 -10.39
CA TRP A 12 27.14 2.77 -10.63
C TRP A 12 26.24 2.52 -11.84
N GLY A 13 26.86 2.28 -13.00
CA GLY A 13 26.15 2.24 -14.28
C GLY A 13 25.46 3.58 -14.59
N ASN A 14 24.15 3.53 -14.88
CA ASN A 14 23.33 4.72 -15.12
C ASN A 14 22.75 5.34 -13.83
N SER A 15 23.03 4.74 -12.68
CA SER A 15 22.47 5.15 -11.38
C SER A 15 23.54 5.71 -10.45
N SER A 16 23.07 6.30 -9.35
CA SER A 16 23.91 6.71 -8.22
C SER A 16 23.77 5.71 -7.09
N ALA A 17 24.87 5.45 -6.38
CA ALA A 17 24.92 4.51 -5.26
C ALA A 17 25.71 5.08 -4.09
N VAL A 18 25.35 4.65 -2.87
CA VAL A 18 26.11 4.88 -1.65
C VAL A 18 26.48 3.52 -1.07
N ARG A 19 27.75 3.34 -0.71
CA ARG A 19 28.18 2.12 -0.02
C ARG A 19 27.65 2.13 1.41
N LEU A 20 26.83 1.15 1.74
CA LEU A 20 26.32 0.94 3.10
C LEU A 20 27.29 0.00 3.85
N PRO A 21 27.87 0.42 4.99
CA PRO A 21 28.71 -0.48 5.78
C PRO A 21 27.89 -1.69 6.27
N MET A 22 28.52 -2.86 6.34
CA MET A 22 27.86 -4.09 6.79
C MET A 22 27.21 -3.96 8.18
N LYS A 23 27.83 -3.18 9.08
CA LYS A 23 27.26 -2.87 10.40
C LYS A 23 25.95 -2.08 10.33
N ALA A 24 25.76 -1.24 9.29
CA ALA A 24 24.50 -0.51 9.07
C ALA A 24 23.40 -1.45 8.62
N LEU A 25 23.71 -2.32 7.66
CA LEU A 25 22.78 -3.33 7.18
C LEU A 25 22.32 -4.21 8.34
N ALA A 26 23.25 -4.75 9.12
CA ALA A 26 22.93 -5.57 10.28
C ALA A 26 22.08 -4.83 11.33
N ALA A 27 22.42 -3.58 11.65
CA ALA A 27 21.63 -2.77 12.59
C ALA A 27 20.22 -2.45 12.08
N ALA A 28 20.01 -2.43 10.77
CA ALA A 28 18.72 -2.21 10.12
C ALA A 28 17.96 -3.52 9.80
N GLY A 29 18.51 -4.68 10.15
CA GLY A 29 17.92 -5.99 9.82
C GLY A 29 17.96 -6.32 8.32
N LEU A 30 18.85 -5.68 7.55
CA LEU A 30 19.04 -5.87 6.12
C LEU A 30 20.24 -6.79 5.83
N SER A 31 20.16 -7.49 4.71
CA SER A 31 21.26 -8.22 4.06
C SER A 31 21.55 -7.62 2.67
N ALA A 32 22.63 -8.05 2.02
CA ALA A 32 23.00 -7.55 0.69
C ALA A 32 21.92 -7.84 -0.38
N ASP A 33 21.16 -8.92 -0.22
CA ASP A 33 20.12 -9.36 -1.17
C ASP A 33 18.70 -9.02 -0.71
N SER A 34 18.56 -8.21 0.34
CA SER A 34 17.24 -7.80 0.83
C SER A 34 16.50 -6.93 -0.18
N GLU A 35 15.24 -7.25 -0.45
CA GLU A 35 14.36 -6.31 -1.15
C GLU A 35 14.05 -5.10 -0.26
N VAL A 36 14.25 -3.91 -0.81
CA VAL A 36 14.05 -2.64 -0.09
C VAL A 36 13.06 -1.74 -0.80
N GLU A 37 12.41 -0.88 -0.02
CA GLU A 37 11.67 0.27 -0.50
C GLU A 37 12.52 1.54 -0.27
N ILE A 38 12.58 2.41 -1.28
CA ILE A 38 13.30 3.69 -1.22
C ILE A 38 12.27 4.82 -1.31
N GLN A 39 12.27 5.70 -0.30
CA GLN A 39 11.43 6.90 -0.28
C GLN A 39 12.32 8.14 -0.21
N ALA A 40 12.06 9.12 -1.06
CA ALA A 40 12.80 10.39 -1.09
C ALA A 40 11.86 11.56 -0.78
N SER A 41 12.19 12.37 0.22
CA SER A 41 11.42 13.56 0.58
C SER A 41 12.28 14.55 1.36
N LYS A 42 12.12 15.85 1.10
CA LYS A 42 12.75 16.95 1.86
C LYS A 42 14.28 16.80 2.03
N GLY A 43 14.98 16.37 0.97
CA GLY A 43 16.44 16.15 1.02
C GLY A 43 16.88 14.91 1.80
N CYS A 44 15.95 14.04 2.18
CA CYS A 44 16.19 12.78 2.88
C CYS A 44 15.81 11.60 1.99
N ILE A 45 16.64 10.55 2.00
CA ILE A 45 16.33 9.26 1.40
C ILE A 45 16.24 8.24 2.53
N VAL A 46 15.08 7.60 2.66
CA VAL A 46 14.82 6.52 3.61
C VAL A 46 14.83 5.21 2.84
N ILE A 47 15.67 4.28 3.28
CA ILE A 47 15.72 2.91 2.78
C ILE A 47 15.23 2.00 3.90
N LYS A 48 14.23 1.18 3.62
CA LYS A 48 13.65 0.24 4.59
C LYS A 48 13.40 -1.11 3.93
N LEU A 49 13.32 -2.16 4.75
CA LEU A 49 12.84 -3.46 4.29
C LEU A 49 11.50 -3.29 3.58
N LYS A 50 11.37 -3.92 2.42
CA LYS A 50 10.08 -4.00 1.73
C LYS A 50 9.19 -4.92 2.55
N GLN A 51 8.26 -4.32 3.31
CA GLN A 51 7.24 -5.11 3.97
C GLN A 51 6.28 -5.67 2.92
N PRO A 52 5.78 -6.90 3.09
CA PRO A 52 4.65 -7.36 2.31
C PRO A 52 3.53 -6.33 2.44
N SER A 53 2.82 -6.06 1.35
CA SER A 53 1.71 -5.12 1.40
C SER A 53 0.71 -5.55 2.47
N LYS A 54 -0.05 -4.61 3.03
CA LYS A 54 -1.06 -4.94 4.04
C LYS A 54 -2.04 -5.99 3.51
N GLU A 55 -2.37 -5.94 2.20
CA GLU A 55 -3.17 -6.99 1.57
C GLU A 55 -2.47 -8.35 1.64
N ARG A 56 -1.20 -8.44 1.25
CA ARG A 56 -0.44 -9.71 1.33
C ARG A 56 -0.26 -10.22 2.77
N GLN A 57 -0.10 -9.33 3.74
CA GLN A 57 -0.03 -9.71 5.15
C GLN A 57 -1.37 -10.26 5.64
N LEU A 58 -2.47 -9.61 5.25
CA LEU A 58 -3.81 -10.08 5.56
C LEU A 58 -4.07 -11.44 4.88
N ASP A 59 -3.76 -11.58 3.59
CA ASP A 59 -3.91 -12.84 2.85
C ASP A 59 -3.14 -13.98 3.52
N LYS A 60 -1.94 -13.70 4.04
CA LYS A 60 -1.14 -14.68 4.78
C LYS A 60 -1.82 -15.09 6.10
N ILE A 61 -2.30 -14.12 6.88
CA ILE A 61 -3.02 -14.39 8.14
C ILE A 61 -4.30 -15.19 7.88
N LEU A 62 -5.00 -14.90 6.78
CA LEU A 62 -6.22 -15.62 6.38
C LEU A 62 -5.93 -17.03 5.87
N ALA A 63 -4.81 -17.24 5.19
CA ALA A 63 -4.37 -18.58 4.79
C ALA A 63 -4.02 -19.46 6.01
N GLU A 64 -3.59 -18.86 7.12
CA GLU A 64 -3.29 -19.56 8.37
C GLU A 64 -4.55 -19.89 9.21
N SER A 65 -5.71 -19.31 8.87
CA SER A 65 -7.00 -19.57 9.54
C SER A 65 -8.16 -19.58 8.53
N PRO A 66 -8.46 -20.74 7.93
CA PRO A 66 -9.47 -20.86 6.86
C PRO A 66 -10.89 -20.47 7.32
N ASP A 67 -11.25 -20.74 8.58
CA ASP A 67 -12.55 -20.36 9.15
C ASP A 67 -12.75 -18.84 9.19
N MET A 68 -11.67 -18.08 9.45
CA MET A 68 -11.72 -16.62 9.46
C MET A 68 -11.78 -16.03 8.04
N ALA A 69 -11.17 -16.70 7.06
CA ALA A 69 -11.20 -16.29 5.66
C ALA A 69 -12.63 -16.31 5.09
N GLU A 70 -13.42 -17.34 5.42
CA GLU A 70 -14.80 -17.49 4.96
C GLU A 70 -15.73 -16.40 5.52
N LEU A 71 -15.61 -16.10 6.82
CA LEU A 71 -16.37 -15.01 7.47
C LEU A 71 -16.08 -13.64 6.85
N ILE A 72 -14.81 -13.35 6.56
CA ILE A 72 -14.42 -12.07 5.95
C ILE A 72 -14.91 -11.98 4.49
N ALA A 73 -14.94 -13.09 3.76
CA ALA A 73 -15.50 -13.12 2.40
C ALA A 73 -16.99 -12.74 2.40
N GLU A 74 -17.75 -13.26 3.36
CA GLU A 74 -19.18 -12.93 3.48
C GLU A 74 -19.40 -11.48 3.87
N VAL A 75 -18.60 -10.93 4.81
CA VAL A 75 -18.65 -9.51 5.16
C VAL A 75 -18.33 -8.62 3.96
N ARG A 76 -17.31 -8.98 3.17
CA ARG A 76 -16.94 -8.23 1.95
C ARG A 76 -18.06 -8.24 0.92
N LYS A 77 -18.71 -9.38 0.72
CA LYS A 77 -19.85 -9.52 -0.19
C LYS A 77 -21.01 -8.64 0.24
N GLY A 78 -21.35 -8.65 1.53
CA GLY A 78 -22.39 -7.77 2.09
C GLY A 78 -22.08 -6.28 1.92
N LEU A 79 -20.82 -5.88 2.16
CA LEU A 79 -20.40 -4.49 2.02
C LEU A 79 -20.48 -4.01 0.57
N ASN A 80 -19.98 -4.81 -0.38
CA ASN A 80 -20.06 -4.49 -1.81
C ASN A 80 -21.50 -4.37 -2.29
N HIS A 81 -22.39 -5.23 -1.80
CA HIS A 81 -23.81 -5.15 -2.11
C HIS A 81 -24.43 -3.86 -1.58
N ALA A 82 -24.13 -3.47 -0.33
CA ALA A 82 -24.62 -2.22 0.25
C ALA A 82 -24.11 -0.96 -0.50
N ILE A 83 -22.85 -0.97 -0.93
CA ILE A 83 -22.28 0.10 -1.77
C ILE A 83 -23.05 0.19 -3.10
N ALA A 84 -23.25 -0.94 -3.79
CA ALA A 84 -23.98 -0.98 -5.05
C ALA A 84 -25.42 -0.49 -4.91
N MET A 85 -26.12 -0.85 -3.83
CA MET A 85 -27.46 -0.34 -3.54
C MET A 85 -27.47 1.18 -3.34
N THR A 86 -26.42 1.74 -2.74
CA THR A 86 -26.29 3.18 -2.52
C THR A 86 -26.03 3.92 -3.83
N GLU A 87 -25.17 3.37 -4.70
CA GLU A 87 -24.91 3.90 -6.04
C GLU A 87 -26.18 3.92 -6.91
N GLN A 88 -26.94 2.82 -6.90
CA GLN A 88 -28.22 2.73 -7.61
C GLN A 88 -29.24 3.73 -7.09
N ALA A 89 -29.36 3.88 -5.76
CA ALA A 89 -30.25 4.87 -5.18
C ALA A 89 -29.86 6.31 -5.56
N THR A 90 -28.57 6.61 -5.59
CA THR A 90 -28.05 7.92 -6.02
C THR A 90 -28.39 8.19 -7.48
N GLN A 91 -28.20 7.20 -8.35
CA GLN A 91 -28.51 7.30 -9.76
C GLN A 91 -30.01 7.53 -10.03
N VAL A 92 -30.90 6.80 -9.33
CA VAL A 92 -32.35 6.99 -9.45
C VAL A 92 -32.78 8.40 -9.03
N VAL A 93 -32.18 8.96 -7.98
CA VAL A 93 -32.45 10.34 -7.55
C VAL A 93 -32.00 11.35 -8.60
N ASP A 94 -30.83 11.15 -9.21
CA ASP A 94 -30.32 12.03 -10.26
C ASP A 94 -31.17 11.99 -11.54
N GLU A 95 -31.61 10.79 -11.96
CA GLU A 95 -32.51 10.59 -13.10
C GLU A 95 -33.87 11.27 -12.86
N THR A 96 -34.46 11.07 -11.67
CA THR A 96 -35.74 11.71 -11.30
C THR A 96 -35.63 13.23 -11.26
N ARG A 97 -34.49 13.75 -10.77
CA ARG A 97 -34.21 15.20 -10.77
C ARG A 97 -34.09 15.75 -12.19
N ALA A 98 -33.40 15.03 -13.08
CA ALA A 98 -33.26 15.42 -14.48
C ALA A 98 -34.64 15.48 -15.19
N ASP A 99 -35.48 14.47 -14.99
CA ASP A 99 -36.82 14.40 -15.57
C ASP A 99 -37.73 15.55 -15.09
N LEU A 100 -37.70 15.88 -13.80
CA LEU A 100 -38.45 16.99 -13.22
C LEU A 100 -37.98 18.36 -13.75
N THR A 101 -36.70 18.50 -14.08
CA THR A 101 -36.18 19.72 -14.72
C THR A 101 -36.52 19.82 -16.20
N ALA A 102 -36.68 18.69 -16.89
CA ALA A 102 -37.03 18.63 -18.31
C ALA A 102 -38.52 18.91 -18.58
N HIS A 103 -39.41 18.60 -17.64
CA HIS A 103 -40.87 18.79 -17.77
C HIS A 103 -41.40 20.14 -17.26
N ASN A 104 -40.54 21.03 -16.74
CA ASN A 104 -40.91 22.35 -16.21
C ASN A 104 -40.56 23.52 -17.16
N PHE A 105 -40.38 23.25 -18.47
CA PHE A 105 -40.22 24.25 -19.53
C PHE A 105 -41.24 24.04 -20.65
#